data_AF-A0A356AP47-F1
#
_entry.id   AF-A0A356AP47-F1
#
_cell.length_a   1.000
_cell.length_b   1.000
_cell.length_c   1.000
_cell.angle_alpha   90.00
_cell.angle_beta   90.00
_cell.angle_gamma   90.00
#
_symmetry.space_group_name_H-M   'P 1'
#
loop_
_entity.id
_entity.type
_entity.pdbx_description
1 polymer ?
#
loop_
_entity_poly.entity_id
_entity_poly.type
_entity_poly.pdbx_seq_one_letter_code
_entity_poly.pdbx_strand_id
1 'polypeptide(L)'
;FGALDGKMFSDEVDYDRDWIDEARRYYTNIVGKYGPHVQALLKKAGKIDIKIICPLHGLVWRKNLDYLLDKYDKWSRYEPEQKGVLIAYASMYGNTESA
;
A
#
# COMPACT_ATOMS: atom_id res chain seq x y z
N PHE A 1 -0.22 -9.83 -4.62
CA PHE A 1 -0.96 -10.68 -3.67
C PHE A 1 -0.75 -12.13 -4.03
N GLY A 2 -0.42 -12.96 -3.04
CA GLY A 2 -0.36 -14.41 -3.18
C GLY A 2 -1.75 -15.05 -3.15
N ALA A 3 -1.78 -16.38 -3.15
CA ALA A 3 -3.01 -17.13 -2.91
C ALA A 3 -3.52 -16.89 -1.48
N LEU A 4 -4.83 -16.74 -1.32
CA LEU A 4 -5.48 -16.69 -0.01
C LEU A 4 -5.51 -18.11 0.57
N ASP A 5 -5.08 -18.27 1.83
CA ASP A 5 -5.10 -19.54 2.57
C ASP A 5 -6.50 -19.88 3.14
N GLY A 6 -7.56 -19.38 2.49
CA GLY A 6 -8.95 -19.50 2.93
C GLY A 6 -9.46 -18.31 3.76
N LYS A 7 -8.58 -17.41 4.21
CA LYS A 7 -8.96 -16.16 4.90
C LYS A 7 -9.30 -15.07 3.89
N MET A 8 -10.46 -14.45 4.07
CA MET A 8 -10.98 -13.46 3.12
C MET A 8 -10.96 -12.04 3.68
N PHE A 9 -11.05 -11.88 5.00
CA PHE A 9 -11.20 -10.58 5.64
C PHE A 9 -9.89 -10.10 6.27
N SER A 10 -9.65 -8.79 6.25
CA SER A 10 -8.46 -8.18 6.84
C SER A 10 -8.35 -8.39 8.35
N ASP A 11 -9.47 -8.62 9.05
CA ASP A 11 -9.51 -8.86 10.50
C ASP A 11 -9.25 -10.33 10.91
N GLU A 12 -9.00 -11.23 9.95
CA GLU A 12 -8.71 -12.66 10.21
C GLU A 12 -7.22 -13.00 10.10
N VAL A 13 -6.41 -12.01 9.71
CA VAL A 13 -4.97 -12.14 9.47
C VAL A 13 -4.19 -11.15 10.30
N ASP A 14 -2.90 -11.41 10.46
CA ASP A 14 -1.96 -10.39 10.90
C ASP A 14 -1.57 -9.54 9.69
N TYR A 15 -2.34 -8.46 9.45
CA TYR A 15 -2.19 -7.67 8.24
C TYR A 15 -0.82 -6.99 8.13
N ASP A 16 -0.30 -6.49 9.26
CA ASP A 16 0.98 -5.78 9.29
C ASP A 16 2.17 -6.71 9.11
N ARG A 17 2.07 -7.96 9.59
CA ARG A 17 3.10 -8.96 9.36
C ARG A 17 3.05 -9.53 7.94
N ASP A 18 1.85 -9.86 7.45
CA ASP A 18 1.71 -10.72 6.27
C ASP A 18 1.31 -9.98 4.98
N TRP A 19 0.71 -8.79 5.06
CA TRP A 19 0.02 -8.17 3.92
C TRP A 19 0.45 -6.73 3.58
N ILE A 20 0.94 -5.95 4.54
CA ILE A 20 1.25 -4.53 4.30
C ILE A 20 2.32 -4.34 3.22
N ASP A 21 3.31 -5.23 3.15
CA ASP A 21 4.37 -5.17 2.14
C ASP A 21 3.83 -5.46 0.74
N GLU A 22 2.91 -6.41 0.62
CA GLU A 22 2.22 -6.73 -0.63
C GLU A 22 1.32 -5.57 -1.09
N ALA A 23 0.62 -4.93 -0.15
CA ALA A 23 -0.19 -3.75 -0.43
C ALA A 23 0.67 -2.57 -0.88
N ARG A 24 1.81 -2.32 -0.21
CA ARG A 24 2.78 -1.29 -0.59
C ARG A 24 3.34 -1.57 -1.98
N ARG A 25 3.76 -2.81 -2.26
CA ARG A 25 4.26 -3.23 -3.58
C ARG A 25 3.20 -3.01 -4.66
N TYR A 26 1.95 -3.42 -4.42
CA TYR A 26 0.86 -3.21 -5.37
C TYR A 26 0.64 -1.72 -5.63
N TYR A 27 0.54 -0.92 -4.56
CA TYR A 27 0.33 0.51 -4.69
C TYR A 27 1.46 1.15 -5.49
N THR A 28 2.72 0.94 -5.11
CA THR A 28 3.87 1.60 -5.76
C THR A 28 4.02 1.22 -7.23
N ASN A 29 3.78 -0.05 -7.59
CA ASN A 29 3.99 -0.53 -8.96
C ASN A 29 2.78 -0.33 -9.89
N ILE A 30 1.55 -0.38 -9.36
CA ILE A 30 0.33 -0.32 -10.19
C ILE A 30 -0.34 1.04 -10.11
N VAL A 31 -0.52 1.56 -8.88
CA VAL A 31 -1.30 2.77 -8.62
C VAL A 31 -0.41 4.01 -8.51
N GLY A 32 0.87 3.84 -8.21
CA GLY A 32 1.78 4.89 -7.74
C GLY A 32 1.80 6.12 -8.64
N LYS A 33 1.80 5.93 -9.97
CA LYS A 33 1.77 7.04 -10.95
C LYS A 33 0.55 7.97 -10.79
N TYR A 34 -0.54 7.49 -10.20
CA TYR A 34 -1.84 8.17 -10.14
C TYR A 34 -2.13 8.85 -8.79
N GLY A 35 -1.11 9.17 -7.98
CA GLY A 35 -1.28 9.82 -6.67
C GLY A 35 -2.31 10.96 -6.62
N PRO A 36 -2.27 11.97 -7.53
CA PRO A 36 -3.26 13.04 -7.56
C PRO A 36 -4.71 12.57 -7.78
N HIS A 37 -4.91 11.49 -8.53
CA HIS A 37 -6.23 10.90 -8.77
C HIS A 37 -6.73 10.16 -7.53
N VAL A 38 -5.83 9.49 -6.81
CA VAL A 38 -6.15 8.85 -5.52
C VAL A 38 -6.56 9.91 -4.50
N GLN A 39 -5.81 11.01 -4.38
CA GLN A 39 -6.18 12.15 -3.53
C GLN A 39 -7.57 12.72 -3.88
N ALA A 40 -7.85 12.92 -5.17
CA ALA A 40 -9.15 13.41 -5.62
C ALA A 40 -10.29 12.40 -5.32
N LEU A 41 -10.02 11.10 -5.47
CA LEU A 41 -10.95 10.02 -5.13
C LEU A 41 -11.22 9.99 -3.63
N LEU A 42 -10.20 10.00 -2.78
CA LEU A 42 -10.34 9.99 -1.32
C LEU A 42 -11.16 11.20 -0.83
N LYS A 43 -10.95 12.39 -1.41
CA LYS A 43 -11.77 13.58 -1.11
C LYS A 43 -13.26 13.41 -1.48
N LYS A 44 -13.57 12.69 -2.55
CA LYS A 44 -14.96 12.40 -2.95
C LYS A 44 -15.56 11.29 -2.08
N ALA A 45 -14.79 10.23 -1.85
CA ALA A 45 -15.17 9.05 -1.09
C ALA A 45 -15.43 9.38 0.39
N GLY A 46 -14.64 10.27 0.98
CA GLY A 46 -14.81 10.74 2.36
C GLY A 46 -16.12 11.51 2.64
N LYS A 47 -16.95 11.76 1.62
CA LYS A 47 -18.30 12.30 1.77
C LYS A 47 -19.38 11.22 1.93
N ILE A 48 -19.00 9.95 1.83
CA ILE A 48 -19.89 8.80 1.85
C ILE A 48 -19.56 7.97 3.09
N ASP A 49 -20.59 7.44 3.73
CA ASP A 49 -20.43 6.50 4.85
C ASP A 49 -20.07 5.11 4.33
N ILE A 50 -18.77 4.86 4.17
CA ILE A 50 -18.24 3.59 3.66
C ILE A 50 -18.25 2.56 4.79
N LYS A 51 -19.03 1.49 4.63
CA LYS A 51 -19.08 0.39 5.60
C LYS A 51 -18.08 -0.72 5.31
N ILE A 52 -17.87 -1.03 4.04
CA ILE A 52 -17.04 -2.15 3.60
C ILE A 52 -16.34 -1.76 2.30
N ILE A 53 -15.07 -2.15 2.14
CA ILE A 53 -14.31 -2.07 0.89
C ILE A 53 -14.04 -3.49 0.42
N CYS A 54 -14.57 -3.85 -0.74
CA CYS A 54 -14.39 -5.15 -1.39
C CYS A 54 -13.50 -4.99 -2.63
N PRO A 55 -12.17 -5.04 -2.50
CA PRO A 55 -11.28 -4.88 -3.64
C PRO A 55 -11.29 -6.14 -4.53
N LEU A 56 -10.90 -5.98 -5.80
CA LEU A 56 -10.68 -7.11 -6.71
C LEU A 56 -9.46 -7.95 -6.31
N HIS A 57 -8.51 -7.35 -5.59
CA HIS A 57 -7.27 -7.98 -5.17
C HIS A 57 -7.01 -7.75 -3.69
N GLY A 58 -6.54 -8.79 -3.00
CA GLY A 58 -6.27 -8.76 -1.56
C GLY A 58 -7.51 -9.07 -0.73
N LEU A 59 -7.52 -8.59 0.51
CA LEU A 59 -8.53 -8.92 1.51
C LEU A 59 -9.70 -7.93 1.49
N VAL A 60 -10.86 -8.39 1.91
CA VAL A 60 -12.05 -7.55 2.14
C VAL A 60 -11.89 -6.80 3.46
N TRP A 61 -12.17 -5.51 3.44
CA TRP A 61 -12.10 -4.64 4.60
C TRP A 61 -13.48 -4.28 5.11
N ARG A 62 -13.82 -4.76 6.30
CA ARG A 62 -15.10 -4.47 6.99
C ARG A 62 -14.92 -3.78 8.35
N LYS A 63 -13.67 -3.66 8.80
CA LYS A 63 -13.24 -3.02 10.05
C LYS A 63 -11.98 -2.23 9.78
N ASN A 64 -11.70 -1.26 10.65
CA ASN A 64 -10.47 -0.46 10.63
C ASN A 64 -10.15 0.14 9.25
N LEU A 65 -11.19 0.66 8.56
CA LEU A 65 -11.04 1.24 7.22
C LEU A 65 -10.08 2.45 7.24
N ASP A 66 -10.09 3.22 8.32
CA ASP A 66 -9.24 4.39 8.50
C ASP A 66 -7.75 4.04 8.36
N TYR A 67 -7.34 2.87 8.87
CA TYR A 67 -5.96 2.39 8.70
C TYR A 67 -5.58 2.20 7.23
N LEU A 68 -6.43 1.51 6.45
CA LEU A 68 -6.19 1.32 5.02
C LEU A 68 -6.18 2.65 4.26
N LEU A 69 -7.15 3.52 4.55
CA LEU A 69 -7.30 4.80 3.88
C LEU A 69 -6.14 5.75 4.20
N ASP A 70 -5.63 5.75 5.44
CA ASP A 70 -4.43 6.50 5.84
C ASP A 70 -3.19 6.06 5.05
N LYS A 71 -3.00 4.74 4.87
CA LYS A 71 -1.92 4.23 4.01
C LYS A 71 -2.04 4.74 2.58
N TYR A 72 -3.22 4.68 1.98
CA TYR A 72 -3.45 5.18 0.63
C TYR A 72 -3.30 6.71 0.53
N ASP A 73 -3.74 7.48 1.53
CA ASP A 73 -3.53 8.93 1.60
C ASP A 73 -2.03 9.25 1.63
N LYS A 74 -1.28 8.62 2.54
CA LYS A 74 0.16 8.81 2.68
C LYS A 74 0.93 8.44 1.41
N TRP A 75 0.68 7.25 0.85
CA TRP A 75 1.36 6.79 -0.35
C TRP A 75 1.02 7.62 -1.59
N SER A 76 -0.20 8.15 -1.69
CA SER A 76 -0.60 9.00 -2.82
C SER A 76 -0.02 10.41 -2.78
N ARG A 77 0.47 10.87 -1.62
CA ARG A 77 1.26 12.10 -1.46
C ARG A 77 2.75 11.91 -1.74
N TYR A 78 3.17 10.68 -2.00
CA TYR A 78 4.58 10.30 -2.14
C TYR A 78 5.41 10.59 -0.88
N GLU A 79 4.75 10.59 0.28
CA GLU A 79 5.42 10.79 1.55
C GLU A 79 6.05 9.47 2.03
N PRO A 80 7.34 9.48 2.43
CA PRO A 80 7.99 8.27 2.89
C PRO A 80 7.41 7.81 4.24
N GLU A 81 7.26 6.50 4.42
CA GLU A 81 6.85 5.93 5.71
C GLU A 81 7.96 5.98 6.76
N GLN A 82 9.21 5.92 6.32
CA GLN A 82 10.40 5.93 7.16
C GLN A 82 11.31 7.07 6.73
N LYS A 83 11.96 7.72 7.69
CA LYS A 83 12.97 8.73 7.40
C LYS A 83 14.26 8.03 6.98
N GLY A 84 14.63 8.18 5.70
CA GLY A 84 15.83 7.57 5.15
C GLY A 84 16.07 7.96 3.70
N VAL A 85 17.17 7.46 3.14
CA VAL A 85 17.53 7.61 1.73
C VAL A 85 17.65 6.22 1.13
N LEU A 86 16.96 5.99 0.01
CA LEU A 86 17.14 4.77 -0.79
C LEU A 86 18.30 4.99 -1.76
N ILE A 87 19.35 4.18 -1.66
CA ILE A 87 20.44 4.14 -2.63
C ILE A 87 20.24 2.89 -3.47
N ALA A 88 19.83 3.06 -4.72
CA ALA A 88 19.75 1.99 -5.70
C ALA A 88 20.95 2.09 -6.64
N TYR A 89 21.82 1.07 -6.64
CA TYR A 89 22.99 1.01 -7.50
C TYR A 89 23.18 -0.41 -8.06
N ALA A 90 24.02 -0.52 -9.09
CA ALA A 90 24.51 -1.80 -9.60
C ALA A 90 26.04 -1.71 -9.72
N SER A 91 26.75 -2.81 -9.45
CA SER A 91 28.20 -2.85 -9.63
C SER A 91 28.62 -4.15 -10.30
N MET A 92 29.29 -4.05 -11.46
CA MET A 92 29.79 -5.23 -12.18
C MET A 92 31.03 -5.84 -11.53
N TYR A 93 31.86 -4.99 -10.91
CA TYR A 93 33.18 -5.38 -10.38
C TYR A 93 33.40 -4.93 -8.93
N GLY A 94 32.36 -4.51 -8.21
CA GLY A 94 32.43 -4.09 -6.80
C GLY A 94 32.94 -2.67 -6.54
N ASN A 95 33.52 -1.99 -7.53
CA ASN A 95 34.06 -0.63 -7.34
C ASN A 95 32.99 0.39 -6.92
N THR A 96 31.75 0.26 -7.38
CA THR A 96 30.64 1.16 -7.03
C THR A 96 30.04 0.84 -5.66
N GLU A 97 30.11 -0.42 -5.22
CA GLU A 97 29.71 -0.83 -3.86
C GLU A 97 30.71 -0.33 -2.80
N SER A 98 32.00 -0.26 -3.18
CA SER A 98 33.09 0.14 -2.28
C SER A 98 33.35 1.65 -2.21
N ALA A 99 32.67 2.45 -3.04
CA ALA A 99 32.82 3.91 -3.13
C ALA A 99 32.00 4.62 -2.06
#